data_AF-A0A9E6TW65-F1
#
_entry.id   AF-A0A9E6TW65-F1
#
_cell.length_a   1.000
_cell.length_b   1.000
_cell.length_c   1.000
_cell.angle_alpha   90.00
_cell.angle_beta   90.00
_cell.angle_gamma   90.00
#
_symmetry.space_group_name_H-M   'P 1'
#
loop_
_entity.id
_entity.type
_entity.pdbx_description
1 polymer ?
#
loop_
_entity_poly.entity_id
_entity_poly.type
_entity_poly.pdbx_seq_one_letter_code
_entity_poly.pdbx_strand_id
1 'polypeptide(L)'
;MLELNASQIKAANMSRIPKHWLAWGPFPASEQGIYQKAYEAALQSRVVGQTIKTLQERQANLNTSLEQAKVREVQSVRQSISSDLSAITAPAQQQLAAHRQALENQFSDSATRTNAEREAANQAVRQAVEQAYQQIDALITSAGSRVNAGELAQINQSVRAMAGTVAATFTRAANQLVANANAFIESQRQTVNQASTGAAIQVSARVAELIAQVQATPTRDIAASAQQSLKQVTDTAYVAASNQIHIASLADTVKRQEVSTGIQSARNSAQAQLQALPGTTQTAITQAANSYRFAASAAAALTVPGQGTVPLAETALATLRQGIANAIAALGRIATAGPGAPIAAALTAVFYARSTASEEQDQTPARFRYGLGVNAHELGFSANADLNAIAAAQGTVELPYRLTNETRGDGRSYVSVVTADGVNISKSVPVRAATFDPQTGRYTVTVPSLVPDQPPITLTWTPAAPPGDQSSSTTTPVVPPPVPTYTGVELQPLNIEAETYPGVLPDARDLIITFPVDSGMKPIYLMFSEPLDSGIFTRRQLDKKYKHAIDFGVINTKKNRETLTAFKDAIEQHLNSEDTVEKGTYRRLPGSKVFFNHKTMNVVILKGNGDFLSGWTINPETDVGRIYIETGDL
;
A
#
# COMPACT_ATOMS: atom_id res chain seq x y z
N MET A 1 33.86 -9.49 -93.51
CA MET A 1 34.06 -9.81 -94.94
C MET A 1 33.82 -8.55 -95.74
N LEU A 2 34.82 -8.06 -96.46
CA LEU A 2 34.67 -7.06 -97.51
C LEU A 2 35.52 -7.60 -98.66
N GLU A 3 34.85 -8.05 -99.72
CA GLU A 3 35.44 -8.60 -100.93
C GLU A 3 36.28 -7.52 -101.63
N LEU A 4 37.57 -7.78 -101.79
CA LEU A 4 38.41 -7.00 -102.70
C LEU A 4 38.11 -7.47 -104.12
N ASN A 5 37.38 -6.64 -104.85
CA ASN A 5 36.95 -6.90 -106.22
C ASN A 5 38.16 -6.95 -107.17
N ALA A 6 38.30 -8.03 -107.94
CA ALA A 6 39.45 -8.29 -108.83
C ALA A 6 39.69 -7.19 -109.89
N SER A 7 38.71 -6.31 -110.10
CA SER A 7 38.77 -5.17 -111.02
C SER A 7 39.62 -3.99 -110.52
N GLN A 8 39.79 -3.80 -109.19
CA GLN A 8 40.60 -2.71 -108.65
C GLN A 8 42.12 -3.02 -108.65
N ILE A 9 42.49 -4.31 -108.69
CA ILE A 9 43.88 -4.75 -108.82
C ILE A 9 44.37 -4.63 -110.28
N LYS A 10 43.47 -4.70 -111.26
CA LYS A 10 43.82 -4.62 -112.69
C LYS A 10 44.16 -3.20 -113.17
N ALA A 11 43.61 -2.16 -112.52
CA ALA A 11 43.79 -0.77 -112.94
C ALA A 11 45.09 -0.11 -112.43
N ALA A 12 45.72 -0.62 -111.36
CA ALA A 12 46.90 0.02 -110.77
C ALA A 12 48.25 -0.41 -111.38
N ASN A 13 48.31 -1.41 -112.29
CA ASN A 13 49.60 -1.95 -112.78
C ASN A 13 49.71 -2.20 -114.31
N MET A 14 48.77 -1.73 -115.14
CA MET A 14 48.94 -1.78 -116.61
C MET A 14 49.65 -0.54 -117.21
N SER A 15 50.17 0.40 -116.40
CA SER A 15 50.78 1.65 -116.90
C SER A 15 52.31 1.68 -116.92
N ARG A 16 53.00 0.56 -116.67
CA ARG A 16 54.46 0.46 -116.90
C ARG A 16 54.85 -0.91 -117.43
N ILE A 17 54.73 -1.09 -118.75
CA ILE A 17 55.66 -1.98 -119.46
C ILE A 17 57.05 -1.36 -119.29
N PRO A 18 58.03 -2.08 -118.70
CA PRO A 18 59.38 -1.55 -118.56
C PRO A 18 59.96 -1.17 -119.93
N LYS A 19 60.53 0.03 -120.08
CA LYS A 19 61.08 0.56 -121.35
C LYS A 19 62.15 -0.32 -122.03
N HIS A 20 62.65 -1.38 -121.38
CA HIS A 20 63.61 -2.32 -121.97
C HIS A 20 62.96 -3.53 -122.70
N TRP A 21 61.62 -3.59 -122.80
CA TRP A 21 60.92 -4.64 -123.57
C TRP A 21 60.79 -4.37 -125.09
N LEU A 22 61.39 -3.28 -125.62
CA LEU A 22 61.43 -2.97 -127.06
C LEU A 22 62.77 -3.31 -127.75
N ALA A 23 63.69 -3.98 -127.07
CA ALA A 23 65.03 -4.26 -127.61
C ALA A 23 65.46 -5.73 -127.52
N TRP A 24 64.55 -6.67 -127.77
CA TRP A 24 64.88 -8.10 -127.92
C TRP A 24 64.09 -8.65 -129.12
N GLY A 25 64.79 -9.29 -130.07
CA GLY A 25 64.23 -9.88 -131.29
C GLY A 25 63.16 -10.97 -131.02
N PRO A 26 62.45 -11.44 -132.05
CA PRO A 26 61.24 -12.25 -131.87
C PRO A 26 61.60 -13.57 -131.19
N PHE A 27 61.18 -13.73 -129.94
CA PHE A 27 61.18 -15.04 -129.29
C PHE A 27 60.22 -15.98 -130.04
N PRO A 28 60.57 -17.27 -130.23
CA PRO A 28 59.72 -18.24 -130.93
C PRO A 28 58.32 -18.34 -130.30
N ALA A 29 57.27 -18.57 -131.11
CA ALA A 29 55.89 -18.69 -130.63
C ALA A 29 55.68 -19.75 -129.53
N SER A 30 56.61 -20.71 -129.39
CA SER A 30 56.65 -21.71 -128.33
C SER A 30 57.03 -21.18 -126.93
N GLU A 31 57.58 -19.96 -126.82
CA GLU A 31 58.09 -19.39 -125.56
C GLU A 31 57.32 -18.15 -125.07
N GLN A 32 56.58 -17.44 -125.93
CA GLN A 32 55.79 -16.26 -125.55
C GLN A 32 54.73 -16.56 -124.47
N GLY A 33 54.09 -17.74 -124.53
CA GLY A 33 53.13 -18.18 -123.51
C GLY A 33 53.76 -18.47 -122.15
N ILE A 34 55.06 -18.80 -122.10
CA ILE A 34 55.81 -19.04 -120.87
C ILE A 34 56.21 -17.69 -120.22
N TYR A 35 56.65 -16.72 -121.02
CA TYR A 35 57.00 -15.38 -120.53
C TYR A 35 55.78 -14.57 -120.07
N GLN A 36 54.65 -14.66 -120.78
CA GLN A 36 53.41 -14.01 -120.34
C GLN A 36 52.92 -14.61 -119.02
N LYS A 37 52.98 -15.95 -118.86
CA LYS A 37 52.71 -16.62 -117.59
C LYS A 37 53.70 -16.21 -116.49
N ALA A 38 54.98 -16.06 -116.81
CA ALA A 38 56.00 -15.63 -115.85
C ALA A 38 55.80 -14.17 -115.40
N TYR A 39 55.41 -13.28 -116.32
CA TYR A 39 55.08 -11.89 -116.00
C TYR A 39 53.79 -11.77 -115.19
N GLU A 40 52.73 -12.48 -115.59
CA GLU A 40 51.48 -12.55 -114.82
C GLU A 40 51.73 -13.13 -113.41
N ALA A 41 52.56 -14.16 -113.27
CA ALA A 41 52.98 -14.70 -111.98
C ALA A 41 53.78 -13.69 -111.15
N ALA A 42 54.70 -12.92 -111.75
CA ALA A 42 55.47 -11.88 -111.06
C ALA A 42 54.59 -10.71 -110.60
N LEU A 43 53.59 -10.34 -111.41
CA LEU A 43 52.64 -9.26 -111.11
C LEU A 43 51.65 -9.69 -110.02
N GLN A 44 51.16 -10.93 -110.09
CA GLN A 44 50.39 -11.56 -109.00
C GLN A 44 51.21 -11.65 -107.71
N SER A 45 52.48 -12.07 -107.79
CA SER A 45 53.39 -12.10 -106.62
C SER A 45 53.55 -10.72 -105.98
N ARG A 46 53.66 -9.64 -106.78
CA ARG A 46 53.77 -8.26 -106.28
C ARG A 46 52.48 -7.78 -105.61
N VAL A 47 51.32 -8.09 -106.19
CA VAL A 47 50.00 -7.77 -105.61
C VAL A 47 49.77 -8.54 -104.32
N VAL A 48 50.11 -9.83 -104.29
CA VAL A 48 50.05 -10.66 -103.08
C VAL A 48 51.00 -10.10 -102.02
N GLY A 49 52.22 -9.70 -102.39
CA GLY A 49 53.18 -9.05 -101.49
C GLY A 49 52.67 -7.73 -100.89
N GLN A 50 52.02 -6.87 -101.68
CA GLN A 50 51.39 -5.64 -101.16
C GLN A 50 50.17 -5.93 -100.28
N THR A 51 49.38 -6.94 -100.62
CA THR A 51 48.23 -7.36 -99.80
C THR A 51 48.69 -7.89 -98.44
N ILE A 52 49.75 -8.72 -98.41
CA ILE A 52 50.39 -9.20 -97.18
C ILE A 52 50.89 -8.03 -96.34
N LYS A 53 51.58 -7.05 -96.94
CA LYS A 53 52.07 -5.86 -96.23
C LYS A 53 50.93 -5.06 -95.60
N THR A 54 49.85 -4.85 -96.34
CA THR A 54 48.67 -4.11 -95.84
C THR A 54 47.96 -4.85 -94.70
N LEU A 55 47.86 -6.19 -94.79
CA LEU A 55 47.32 -7.02 -93.72
C LEU A 55 48.21 -7.01 -92.47
N GLN A 56 49.54 -7.02 -92.63
CA GLN A 56 50.51 -6.89 -91.53
C GLN A 56 50.40 -5.53 -90.84
N GLU A 57 50.29 -4.43 -91.59
CA GLU A 57 50.08 -3.08 -91.06
C GLU A 57 48.74 -2.99 -90.30
N ARG A 58 47.67 -3.59 -90.84
CA ARG A 58 46.36 -3.65 -90.18
C ARG A 58 46.39 -4.49 -88.90
N GLN A 59 47.10 -5.61 -88.89
CA GLN A 59 47.30 -6.44 -87.70
C GLN A 59 48.10 -5.69 -86.62
N ALA A 60 49.16 -4.97 -87.00
CA ALA A 60 49.94 -4.15 -86.08
C ALA A 60 49.10 -3.01 -85.46
N ASN A 61 48.26 -2.35 -86.27
CA ASN A 61 47.33 -1.32 -85.80
C ASN A 61 46.26 -1.88 -84.86
N LEU A 62 45.71 -3.05 -85.17
CA LEU A 62 44.76 -3.75 -84.29
C LEU A 62 45.40 -4.15 -82.96
N ASN A 63 46.61 -4.69 -82.98
CA ASN A 63 47.37 -5.01 -81.76
C ASN A 63 47.64 -3.77 -80.91
N THR A 64 48.03 -2.66 -81.54
CA THR A 64 48.29 -1.38 -80.84
C THR A 64 47.00 -0.81 -80.23
N SER A 65 45.90 -0.85 -80.97
CA SER A 65 44.59 -0.38 -80.51
C SER A 65 44.07 -1.24 -79.35
N LEU A 66 44.28 -2.56 -79.41
CA LEU A 66 43.95 -3.49 -78.34
C LEU A 66 44.74 -3.18 -77.07
N GLU A 67 46.04 -2.89 -77.20
CA GLU A 67 46.89 -2.60 -76.04
C GLU A 67 46.54 -1.25 -75.40
N GLN A 68 46.24 -0.23 -76.21
CA GLN A 68 45.72 1.05 -75.71
C GLN A 68 44.36 0.89 -75.01
N ALA A 69 43.47 0.05 -75.54
CA ALA A 69 42.18 -0.24 -74.92
C ALA A 69 42.35 -0.91 -73.54
N LYS A 70 43.26 -1.89 -73.41
CA LYS A 70 43.61 -2.52 -72.13
C LYS A 70 44.16 -1.51 -71.12
N VAL A 71 45.07 -0.62 -71.54
CA VAL A 71 45.62 0.41 -70.64
C VAL A 71 44.54 1.36 -70.13
N ARG A 72 43.62 1.79 -71.01
CA ARG A 72 42.47 2.63 -70.62
C ARG A 72 41.54 1.91 -69.65
N GLU A 73 41.27 0.63 -69.89
CA GLU A 73 40.45 -0.19 -69.00
C GLU A 73 41.07 -0.27 -67.60
N VAL A 74 42.36 -0.62 -67.51
CA VAL A 74 43.13 -0.69 -66.26
C VAL A 74 43.08 0.63 -65.50
N GLN A 75 43.28 1.76 -66.20
CA GLN A 75 43.20 3.09 -65.58
C GLN A 75 41.79 3.40 -65.07
N SER A 76 40.75 3.09 -65.85
CA SER A 76 39.36 3.34 -65.45
C SER A 76 38.97 2.55 -64.20
N VAL A 77 39.30 1.25 -64.15
CA VAL A 77 39.02 0.37 -63.00
C VAL A 77 39.75 0.86 -61.75
N ARG A 78 41.02 1.25 -61.88
CA ARG A 78 41.80 1.78 -60.74
C ARG A 78 41.23 3.08 -60.18
N GLN A 79 40.66 3.92 -61.03
CA GLN A 79 40.07 5.20 -60.61
C GLN A 79 38.67 5.04 -60.03
N SER A 80 37.84 4.12 -60.55
CA SER A 80 36.45 3.97 -60.12
C SER A 80 36.25 3.05 -58.92
N ILE A 81 37.12 2.05 -58.71
CA ILE A 81 36.85 0.98 -57.72
C ILE A 81 36.57 1.50 -56.31
N SER A 82 37.27 2.54 -55.86
CA SER A 82 37.04 3.11 -54.53
C SER A 82 35.66 3.77 -54.42
N SER A 83 35.21 4.51 -55.44
CA SER A 83 33.87 5.11 -55.43
C SER A 83 32.78 4.05 -55.57
N ASP A 84 33.02 3.04 -56.42
CA ASP A 84 32.04 1.99 -56.69
C ASP A 84 31.78 1.13 -55.45
N LEU A 85 32.83 0.75 -54.72
CA LEU A 85 32.70 0.02 -53.45
C LEU A 85 32.09 0.90 -52.33
N SER A 86 32.37 2.21 -52.33
CA SER A 86 31.76 3.15 -51.38
C SER A 86 30.25 3.31 -51.65
N ALA A 87 29.82 3.35 -52.91
CA ALA A 87 28.41 3.44 -53.29
C ALA A 87 27.59 2.22 -52.85
N ILE A 88 28.23 1.05 -52.69
CA ILE A 88 27.58 -0.18 -52.18
C ILE A 88 27.34 -0.09 -50.66
N THR A 89 28.27 0.52 -49.92
CA THR A 89 28.25 0.51 -48.44
C THR A 89 27.52 1.69 -47.82
N ALA A 90 27.54 2.86 -48.48
CA ALA A 90 26.97 4.10 -47.95
C ALA A 90 25.47 4.01 -47.62
N PRO A 91 24.58 3.40 -48.45
CA PRO A 91 23.16 3.29 -48.11
C PRO A 91 22.91 2.47 -46.85
N ALA A 92 23.61 1.34 -46.69
CA ALA A 92 23.48 0.47 -45.51
C ALA A 92 23.98 1.16 -44.23
N GLN A 93 25.08 1.92 -44.32
CA GLN A 93 25.57 2.75 -43.21
C GLN A 93 24.57 3.81 -42.78
N GLN A 94 23.96 4.51 -43.76
CA GLN A 94 22.98 5.55 -43.49
C GLN A 94 21.70 4.97 -42.87
N GLN A 95 21.22 3.83 -43.35
CA GLN A 95 20.07 3.13 -42.76
C GLN A 95 20.36 2.67 -41.32
N LEU A 96 21.51 2.07 -41.06
CA LEU A 96 21.89 1.66 -39.70
C LEU A 96 21.97 2.88 -38.76
N ALA A 97 22.53 4.00 -39.22
CA ALA A 97 22.58 5.23 -38.46
C ALA A 97 21.18 5.78 -38.13
N ALA A 98 20.26 5.76 -39.09
CA ALA A 98 18.88 6.17 -38.88
C ALA A 98 18.15 5.26 -37.87
N HIS A 99 18.30 3.94 -37.97
CA HIS A 99 17.73 2.99 -37.02
C HIS A 99 18.29 3.18 -35.59
N ARG A 100 19.60 3.44 -35.45
CA ARG A 100 20.20 3.76 -34.15
C ARG A 100 19.63 5.05 -33.56
N GLN A 101 19.48 6.09 -34.37
CA GLN A 101 18.91 7.35 -33.90
C GLN A 101 17.46 7.17 -33.44
N ALA A 102 16.67 6.38 -34.17
CA ALA A 102 15.30 6.05 -33.78
C ALA A 102 15.24 5.30 -32.44
N LEU A 103 16.13 4.31 -32.24
CA LEU A 103 16.23 3.58 -30.98
C LEU A 103 16.66 4.49 -29.82
N GLU A 104 17.62 5.38 -30.04
CA GLU A 104 18.08 6.31 -29.01
C GLU A 104 16.97 7.29 -28.59
N ASN A 105 16.19 7.79 -29.55
CA ASN A 105 15.01 8.59 -29.27
C ASN A 105 13.98 7.78 -28.45
N GLN A 106 13.75 6.51 -28.82
CA GLN A 106 12.85 5.62 -28.10
C GLN A 106 13.30 5.39 -26.64
N PHE A 107 14.60 5.17 -26.41
CA PHE A 107 15.18 5.03 -25.07
C PHE A 107 15.01 6.31 -24.24
N SER A 108 15.27 7.48 -24.83
CA SER A 108 15.05 8.78 -24.17
C SER A 108 13.58 8.98 -23.79
N ASP A 109 12.65 8.64 -24.69
CA ASP A 109 11.21 8.67 -24.41
C ASP A 109 10.81 7.69 -23.30
N SER A 110 11.45 6.52 -23.26
CA SER A 110 11.28 5.50 -22.21
C SER A 110 11.65 6.04 -20.84
N ALA A 111 12.86 6.60 -20.72
CA ALA A 111 13.35 7.19 -19.49
C ALA A 111 12.46 8.36 -19.02
N THR A 112 12.02 9.20 -19.96
CA THR A 112 11.15 10.34 -19.64
C THR A 112 9.78 9.88 -19.12
N ARG A 113 9.13 8.93 -19.80
CA ARG A 113 7.80 8.45 -19.40
C ARG A 113 7.83 7.70 -18.08
N THR A 114 8.80 6.80 -17.87
CA THR A 114 8.91 6.05 -16.61
C THR A 114 9.21 6.97 -15.42
N ASN A 115 10.01 8.02 -15.60
CA ASN A 115 10.21 9.05 -14.57
C ASN A 115 8.94 9.85 -14.26
N ALA A 116 8.20 10.27 -15.29
CA ALA A 116 6.94 11.00 -15.12
C ALA A 116 5.87 10.15 -14.41
N GLU A 117 5.76 8.86 -14.76
CA GLU A 117 4.86 7.91 -14.10
C GLU A 117 5.21 7.73 -12.62
N ARG A 118 6.51 7.59 -12.30
CA ARG A 118 6.99 7.54 -10.92
C ARG A 118 6.64 8.80 -10.14
N GLU A 119 6.82 9.99 -10.73
CA GLU A 119 6.49 11.26 -10.07
C GLU A 119 4.99 11.41 -9.81
N ALA A 120 4.15 11.10 -10.80
CA ALA A 120 2.71 11.10 -10.65
C ALA A 120 2.26 10.10 -9.56
N ALA A 121 2.87 8.92 -9.51
CA ALA A 121 2.56 7.91 -8.49
C ALA A 121 3.02 8.35 -7.09
N ASN A 122 4.19 9.00 -6.96
CA ASN A 122 4.65 9.62 -5.71
C ASN A 122 3.67 10.70 -5.21
N GLN A 123 3.18 11.56 -6.10
CA GLN A 123 2.19 12.58 -5.74
C GLN A 123 0.89 11.94 -5.26
N ALA A 124 0.40 10.91 -5.95
CA ALA A 124 -0.82 10.21 -5.57
C ALA A 124 -0.71 9.52 -4.19
N VAL A 125 0.44 8.92 -3.86
CA VAL A 125 0.66 8.32 -2.54
C VAL A 125 0.75 9.40 -1.45
N ARG A 126 1.37 10.55 -1.72
CA ARG A 126 1.38 11.69 -0.78
C ARG A 126 -0.02 12.20 -0.48
N GLN A 127 -0.85 12.39 -1.50
CA GLN A 127 -2.25 12.78 -1.32
C GLN A 127 -3.03 11.74 -0.50
N ALA A 128 -2.80 10.44 -0.74
CA ALA A 128 -3.44 9.38 0.05
C ALA A 128 -3.00 9.40 1.53
N VAL A 129 -1.73 9.74 1.82
CA VAL A 129 -1.25 9.92 3.20
C VAL A 129 -1.96 11.11 3.86
N GLU A 130 -2.07 12.24 3.17
CA GLU A 130 -2.76 13.44 3.68
C GLU A 130 -4.24 13.16 3.99
N GLN A 131 -4.94 12.47 3.09
CA GLN A 131 -6.33 12.05 3.30
C GLN A 131 -6.46 11.11 4.50
N ALA A 132 -5.56 10.14 4.63
CA ALA A 132 -5.54 9.24 5.78
C ALA A 132 -5.33 10.03 7.09
N TYR A 133 -4.42 11.00 7.11
CA TYR A 133 -4.17 11.84 8.29
C TYR A 133 -5.39 12.69 8.67
N GLN A 134 -6.09 13.29 7.72
CA GLN A 134 -7.31 14.04 8.01
C GLN A 134 -8.38 13.16 8.68
N GLN A 135 -8.58 11.93 8.19
CA GLN A 135 -9.53 11.00 8.79
C GLN A 135 -9.08 10.53 10.18
N ILE A 136 -7.79 10.24 10.34
CA ILE A 136 -7.20 9.90 11.65
C ILE A 136 -7.41 11.04 12.65
N ASP A 137 -7.16 12.29 12.26
CA ASP A 137 -7.32 13.45 13.14
C ASP A 137 -8.78 13.66 13.56
N ALA A 138 -9.74 13.46 12.65
CA ALA A 138 -11.16 13.47 12.96
C ALA A 138 -11.53 12.37 13.99
N LEU A 139 -11.03 11.15 13.79
CA LEU A 139 -11.24 10.03 14.72
C LEU A 139 -10.66 10.32 16.11
N ILE A 140 -9.41 10.82 16.18
CA ILE A 140 -8.74 11.18 17.43
C ILE A 140 -9.51 12.28 18.16
N THR A 141 -9.94 13.32 17.45
CA THR A 141 -10.73 14.43 18.01
C THR A 141 -12.05 13.91 18.60
N SER A 142 -12.77 13.06 17.87
CA SER A 142 -14.03 12.45 18.33
C SER A 142 -13.88 11.49 19.52
N ALA A 143 -12.64 11.06 19.81
CA ALA A 143 -12.34 10.12 20.88
C ALA A 143 -11.91 10.80 22.18
N GLY A 144 -11.63 12.11 22.19
CA GLY A 144 -11.09 12.85 23.35
C GLY A 144 -11.93 12.75 24.63
N SER A 145 -13.25 12.61 24.52
CA SER A 145 -14.14 12.43 25.68
C SER A 145 -14.12 11.00 26.24
N ARG A 146 -13.65 10.01 25.47
CA ARG A 146 -13.68 8.58 25.81
C ARG A 146 -12.31 8.00 26.17
N VAL A 147 -11.25 8.59 25.63
CA VAL A 147 -9.88 8.13 25.81
C VAL A 147 -9.00 9.31 26.24
N ASN A 148 -8.12 9.07 27.21
CA ASN A 148 -7.18 10.07 27.71
C ASN A 148 -6.23 10.56 26.60
N ALA A 149 -5.83 11.83 26.67
CA ALA A 149 -5.00 12.49 25.65
C ALA A 149 -3.65 11.79 25.41
N GLY A 150 -3.02 11.25 26.45
CA GLY A 150 -1.72 10.57 26.34
C GLY A 150 -1.81 9.30 25.48
N GLU A 151 -2.86 8.51 25.66
CA GLU A 151 -3.10 7.31 24.86
C GLU A 151 -3.52 7.63 23.43
N LEU A 152 -4.37 8.65 23.23
CA LEU A 152 -4.70 9.13 21.89
C LEU A 152 -3.45 9.62 21.13
N ALA A 153 -2.53 10.29 21.81
CA ALA A 153 -1.25 10.70 21.21
C ALA A 153 -0.40 9.49 20.80
N GLN A 154 -0.33 8.44 21.62
CA GLN A 154 0.37 7.20 21.28
C GLN A 154 -0.26 6.48 20.09
N ILE A 155 -1.59 6.37 20.05
CA ILE A 155 -2.31 5.79 18.91
C ILE A 155 -2.01 6.59 17.64
N ASN A 156 -2.15 7.92 17.70
CA ASN A 156 -1.88 8.81 16.57
C ASN A 156 -0.44 8.66 16.07
N GLN A 157 0.55 8.65 16.98
CA GLN A 157 1.96 8.45 16.63
C GLN A 157 2.19 7.09 15.94
N SER A 158 1.65 6.01 16.50
CA SER A 158 1.83 4.66 15.97
C SER A 158 1.25 4.51 14.55
N VAL A 159 0.04 4.99 14.31
CA VAL A 159 -0.62 4.91 13.00
C VAL A 159 0.07 5.84 11.98
N ARG A 160 0.51 7.03 12.39
CA ARG A 160 1.28 7.92 11.51
C ARG A 160 2.63 7.31 11.11
N ALA A 161 3.28 6.57 12.01
CA ALA A 161 4.49 5.81 11.69
C ALA A 161 4.22 4.67 10.69
N MET A 162 3.07 4.00 10.78
CA MET A 162 2.63 3.02 9.78
C MET A 162 2.47 3.68 8.40
N ALA A 163 1.78 4.82 8.31
CA ALA A 163 1.63 5.56 7.06
C ALA A 163 2.98 5.96 6.44
N GLY A 164 3.92 6.46 7.28
CA GLY A 164 5.27 6.79 6.85
C GLY A 164 6.03 5.58 6.30
N THR A 165 5.86 4.41 6.92
CA THR A 165 6.47 3.15 6.46
C THR A 165 5.92 2.70 5.11
N VAL A 166 4.60 2.84 4.88
CA VAL A 166 3.95 2.54 3.59
C VAL A 166 4.51 3.45 2.49
N ALA A 167 4.53 4.77 2.73
CA ALA A 167 5.04 5.74 1.76
C ALA A 167 6.53 5.53 1.44
N ALA A 168 7.35 5.25 2.44
CA ALA A 168 8.78 4.97 2.26
C ALA A 168 9.02 3.67 1.47
N THR A 169 8.21 2.64 1.72
CA THR A 169 8.31 1.35 1.00
C THR A 169 7.91 1.51 -0.46
N PHE A 170 6.82 2.22 -0.74
CA PHE A 170 6.42 2.56 -2.10
C PHE A 170 7.53 3.35 -2.83
N THR A 171 8.05 4.41 -2.21
CA THR A 171 9.08 5.28 -2.83
C THR A 171 10.32 4.48 -3.20
N ARG A 172 10.77 3.58 -2.30
CA ARG A 172 11.91 2.69 -2.58
C ARG A 172 11.64 1.76 -3.77
N ALA A 173 10.48 1.11 -3.80
CA ALA A 173 10.10 0.21 -4.89
C ALA A 173 10.03 0.93 -6.24
N ALA A 174 9.38 2.10 -6.30
CA ALA A 174 9.24 2.88 -7.52
C ALA A 174 10.60 3.39 -8.04
N ASN A 175 11.47 3.87 -7.14
CA ASN A 175 12.84 4.26 -7.51
C ASN A 175 13.66 3.09 -8.05
N GLN A 176 13.54 1.91 -7.44
CA GLN A 176 14.27 0.73 -7.89
C GLN A 176 13.81 0.25 -9.26
N LEU A 177 12.50 0.29 -9.56
CA LEU A 177 11.97 -0.07 -10.88
C LEU A 177 12.53 0.84 -11.98
N VAL A 178 12.54 2.16 -11.75
CA VAL A 178 13.09 3.13 -12.72
C VAL A 178 14.60 2.98 -12.85
N ALA A 179 15.33 2.78 -11.75
CA ALA A 179 16.78 2.56 -11.80
C ALA A 179 17.13 1.30 -12.61
N ASN A 180 16.38 0.21 -12.40
CA ASN A 180 16.56 -1.03 -13.16
C ASN A 180 16.25 -0.85 -14.65
N ALA A 181 15.24 -0.03 -15.00
CA ALA A 181 14.93 0.30 -16.40
C ALA A 181 16.06 1.09 -17.07
N ASN A 182 16.61 2.09 -16.38
CA ASN A 182 17.72 2.88 -16.89
C ASN A 182 18.99 2.03 -17.09
N ALA A 183 19.31 1.15 -16.13
CA ALA A 183 20.42 0.20 -16.26
C ALA A 183 20.21 -0.78 -17.43
N PHE A 184 18.98 -1.23 -17.64
CA PHE A 184 18.63 -2.08 -18.77
C PHE A 184 18.84 -1.38 -20.12
N ILE A 185 18.37 -0.13 -20.25
CA ILE A 185 18.57 0.71 -21.44
C ILE A 185 20.06 0.87 -21.74
N GLU A 186 20.88 1.16 -20.73
CA GLU A 186 22.33 1.34 -20.93
C GLU A 186 23.00 0.04 -21.40
N SER A 187 22.59 -1.12 -20.86
CA SER A 187 23.06 -2.43 -21.34
C SER A 187 22.67 -2.69 -22.80
N GLN A 188 21.46 -2.33 -23.21
CA GLN A 188 21.02 -2.45 -24.61
C GLN A 188 21.82 -1.52 -25.53
N ARG A 189 22.06 -0.27 -25.09
CA ARG A 189 22.88 0.70 -25.83
C ARG A 189 24.30 0.17 -26.08
N GLN A 190 24.93 -0.43 -25.06
CA GLN A 190 26.25 -1.04 -25.21
C GLN A 190 26.24 -2.18 -26.23
N THR A 191 25.24 -3.07 -26.16
CA THR A 191 25.11 -4.21 -27.07
C THR A 191 24.92 -3.76 -28.53
N VAL A 192 24.06 -2.76 -28.76
CA VAL A 192 23.84 -2.18 -30.08
C VAL A 192 25.09 -1.48 -30.62
N ASN A 193 25.82 -0.75 -29.76
CA ASN A 193 27.06 -0.09 -30.14
C ASN A 193 28.15 -1.09 -30.54
N GLN A 194 28.28 -2.20 -29.82
CA GLN A 194 29.22 -3.27 -30.17
C GLN A 194 28.85 -3.92 -31.51
N ALA A 195 27.58 -4.26 -31.73
CA ALA A 195 27.12 -4.85 -32.99
C ALA A 195 27.35 -3.91 -34.19
N SER A 196 27.04 -2.62 -34.02
CA SER A 196 27.19 -1.61 -35.06
C SER A 196 28.67 -1.34 -35.40
N THR A 197 29.52 -1.26 -34.37
CA THR A 197 30.96 -1.07 -34.54
C THR A 197 31.60 -2.30 -35.18
N GLY A 198 31.20 -3.50 -34.76
CA GLY A 198 31.66 -4.75 -35.35
C GLY A 198 31.31 -4.86 -36.84
N ALA A 199 30.07 -4.51 -37.22
CA ALA A 199 29.65 -4.49 -38.61
C ALA A 199 30.46 -3.48 -39.45
N ALA A 200 30.69 -2.28 -38.93
CA ALA A 200 31.51 -1.27 -39.60
C ALA A 200 32.96 -1.74 -39.80
N ILE A 201 33.58 -2.36 -38.78
CA ILE A 201 34.94 -2.93 -38.86
C ILE A 201 34.99 -4.04 -39.93
N GLN A 202 34.05 -5.00 -39.91
CA GLN A 202 34.01 -6.10 -40.88
C GLN A 202 33.91 -5.60 -42.32
N VAL A 203 33.01 -4.64 -42.58
CA VAL A 203 32.83 -4.07 -43.92
C VAL A 203 34.04 -3.24 -44.34
N SER A 204 34.60 -2.41 -43.46
CA SER A 204 35.79 -1.61 -43.78
C SER A 204 37.02 -2.47 -44.09
N ALA A 205 37.22 -3.57 -43.35
CA ALA A 205 38.28 -4.53 -43.61
C ALA A 205 38.08 -5.20 -44.99
N ARG A 206 36.84 -5.59 -45.31
CA ARG A 206 36.52 -6.20 -46.61
C ARG A 206 36.71 -5.23 -47.77
N VAL A 207 36.35 -3.96 -47.61
CA VAL A 207 36.60 -2.90 -48.61
C VAL A 207 38.10 -2.77 -48.86
N ALA A 208 38.92 -2.69 -47.82
CA ALA A 208 40.37 -2.57 -47.96
C ALA A 208 41.00 -3.78 -48.69
N GLU A 209 40.58 -5.00 -48.33
CA GLU A 209 41.02 -6.23 -48.98
C GLU A 209 40.65 -6.26 -50.48
N LEU A 210 39.41 -5.93 -50.80
CA LEU A 210 38.92 -5.93 -52.19
C LEU A 210 39.57 -4.84 -53.05
N ILE A 211 39.85 -3.66 -52.48
CA ILE A 211 40.61 -2.62 -53.17
C ILE A 211 42.01 -3.15 -53.52
N ALA A 212 42.71 -3.77 -52.56
CA ALA A 212 44.03 -4.35 -52.81
C ALA A 212 43.98 -5.45 -53.88
N GLN A 213 42.97 -6.33 -53.84
CA GLN A 213 42.76 -7.40 -54.83
C GLN A 213 42.55 -6.85 -56.25
N VAL A 214 41.71 -5.84 -56.41
CA VAL A 214 41.43 -5.20 -57.71
C VAL A 214 42.65 -4.41 -58.20
N GLN A 215 43.41 -3.77 -57.31
CA GLN A 215 44.64 -3.05 -57.70
C GLN A 215 45.74 -3.98 -58.22
N ALA A 216 45.85 -5.19 -57.66
CA ALA A 216 46.79 -6.22 -58.11
C ALA A 216 46.45 -6.75 -59.51
N THR A 217 45.15 -6.95 -59.80
CA THR A 217 44.67 -7.44 -61.11
C THR A 217 43.49 -6.58 -61.61
N PRO A 218 43.77 -5.42 -62.25
CA PRO A 218 42.76 -4.41 -62.56
C PRO A 218 41.97 -4.73 -63.84
N THR A 219 41.11 -5.74 -63.78
CA THR A 219 40.17 -6.10 -64.85
C THR A 219 38.73 -5.86 -64.42
N ARG A 220 37.83 -5.67 -65.39
CA ARG A 220 36.39 -5.49 -65.11
C ARG A 220 35.75 -6.68 -64.38
N ASP A 221 36.13 -7.90 -64.73
CA ASP A 221 35.56 -9.11 -64.12
C ASP A 221 35.92 -9.22 -62.63
N ILE A 222 37.16 -8.85 -62.27
CA ILE A 222 37.62 -8.83 -60.87
C ILE A 222 36.92 -7.71 -60.09
N ALA A 223 36.76 -6.53 -60.69
CA ALA A 223 36.01 -5.42 -60.08
C ALA A 223 34.53 -5.78 -59.83
N ALA A 224 33.87 -6.41 -60.81
CA ALA A 224 32.48 -6.87 -60.67
C ALA A 224 32.34 -7.94 -59.58
N SER A 225 33.27 -8.89 -59.53
CA SER A 225 33.31 -9.94 -58.49
C SER A 225 33.54 -9.34 -57.09
N ALA A 226 34.41 -8.33 -56.99
CA ALA A 226 34.64 -7.59 -55.75
C ALA A 226 33.38 -6.85 -55.28
N GLN A 227 32.67 -6.16 -56.18
CA GLN A 227 31.41 -5.50 -55.87
C GLN A 227 30.35 -6.48 -55.34
N GLN A 228 30.19 -7.64 -55.98
CA GLN A 228 29.24 -8.66 -55.55
C GLN A 228 29.59 -9.24 -54.18
N SER A 229 30.88 -9.52 -53.95
CA SER A 229 31.36 -10.01 -52.66
C SER A 229 31.18 -8.97 -51.55
N LEU A 230 31.48 -7.70 -51.82
CA LEU A 230 31.27 -6.61 -50.87
C LEU A 230 29.79 -6.46 -50.52
N LYS A 231 28.91 -6.53 -51.52
CA LYS A 231 27.46 -6.45 -51.30
C LYS A 231 26.99 -7.54 -50.34
N GLN A 232 27.43 -8.78 -50.54
CA GLN A 232 27.06 -9.90 -49.66
C GLN A 232 27.54 -9.69 -48.20
N VAL A 233 28.78 -9.25 -48.01
CA VAL A 233 29.34 -8.98 -46.67
C VAL A 233 28.65 -7.79 -46.01
N THR A 234 28.39 -6.73 -46.79
CA THR A 234 27.67 -5.52 -46.34
C THR A 234 26.26 -5.87 -45.89
N ASP A 235 25.50 -6.57 -46.73
CA ASP A 235 24.13 -6.99 -46.43
C ASP A 235 24.12 -7.85 -45.15
N THR A 236 25.04 -8.82 -45.04
CA THR A 236 25.11 -9.71 -43.86
C THR A 236 25.44 -8.96 -42.57
N ALA A 237 26.49 -8.11 -42.59
CA ALA A 237 26.95 -7.40 -41.41
C ALA A 237 25.95 -6.35 -40.92
N TYR A 238 25.39 -5.54 -41.83
CA TYR A 238 24.44 -4.49 -41.45
C TYR A 238 23.04 -5.04 -41.13
N VAL A 239 22.61 -6.16 -41.71
CA VAL A 239 21.38 -6.86 -41.28
C VAL A 239 21.53 -7.40 -39.87
N ALA A 240 22.67 -8.03 -39.54
CA ALA A 240 22.92 -8.51 -38.18
C ALA A 240 22.88 -7.37 -37.14
N ALA A 241 23.53 -6.23 -37.44
CA ALA A 241 23.46 -5.06 -36.57
C ALA A 241 22.04 -4.46 -36.48
N SER A 242 21.30 -4.40 -37.58
CA SER A 242 19.92 -3.92 -37.61
C SER A 242 18.96 -4.82 -36.82
N ASN A 243 19.15 -6.14 -36.87
CA ASN A 243 18.40 -7.09 -36.05
C ASN A 243 18.63 -6.84 -34.56
N GLN A 244 19.87 -6.51 -34.16
CA GLN A 244 20.16 -6.20 -32.76
C GLN A 244 19.47 -4.91 -32.29
N ILE A 245 19.37 -3.89 -33.16
CA ILE A 245 18.60 -2.67 -32.89
C ILE A 245 17.11 -3.00 -32.73
N HIS A 246 16.56 -3.85 -33.59
CA HIS A 246 15.15 -4.25 -33.51
C HIS A 246 14.84 -5.02 -32.22
N ILE A 247 15.71 -5.96 -31.84
CA ILE A 247 15.60 -6.70 -30.57
C ILE A 247 15.63 -5.72 -29.38
N ALA A 248 16.56 -4.77 -29.38
CA ALA A 248 16.66 -3.76 -28.32
C ALA A 248 15.41 -2.86 -28.23
N SER A 249 14.83 -2.48 -29.38
CA SER A 249 13.58 -1.71 -29.46
C SER A 249 12.39 -2.46 -28.86
N LEU A 250 12.23 -3.74 -29.20
CA LEU A 250 11.17 -4.59 -28.63
C LEU A 250 11.37 -4.78 -27.12
N ALA A 251 12.62 -5.02 -26.70
CA ALA A 251 12.92 -5.26 -25.30
C ALA A 251 12.71 -4.00 -24.43
N ASP A 252 12.99 -2.79 -24.94
CA ASP A 252 12.63 -1.53 -24.29
C ASP A 252 11.11 -1.37 -24.12
N THR A 253 10.33 -1.70 -25.16
CA THR A 253 8.86 -1.63 -25.09
C THR A 253 8.32 -2.53 -23.99
N VAL A 254 8.82 -3.77 -23.92
CA VAL A 254 8.44 -4.72 -22.86
C VAL A 254 8.87 -4.23 -21.48
N LYS A 255 10.12 -3.75 -21.34
CA LYS A 255 10.64 -3.26 -20.06
C LYS A 255 9.86 -2.05 -19.55
N ARG A 256 9.48 -1.13 -20.44
CA ARG A 256 8.64 0.03 -20.12
C ARG A 256 7.29 -0.40 -19.57
N GLN A 257 6.63 -1.37 -20.21
CA GLN A 257 5.34 -1.89 -19.75
C GLN A 257 5.45 -2.59 -18.39
N GLU A 258 6.52 -3.35 -18.17
CA GLU A 258 6.81 -3.99 -16.87
C GLU A 258 6.96 -2.94 -15.76
N VAL A 259 7.70 -1.87 -16.01
CA VAL A 259 7.94 -0.77 -15.05
C VAL A 259 6.64 -0.02 -14.75
N SER A 260 5.85 0.34 -15.77
CA SER A 260 4.55 1.00 -15.57
C SER A 260 3.61 0.13 -14.73
N THR A 261 3.52 -1.16 -15.06
CA THR A 261 2.70 -2.13 -14.31
C THR A 261 3.18 -2.28 -12.87
N GLY A 262 4.50 -2.34 -12.65
CA GLY A 262 5.11 -2.42 -11.33
C GLY A 262 4.83 -1.17 -10.48
N ILE A 263 4.98 0.03 -11.05
CA ILE A 263 4.68 1.30 -10.37
C ILE A 263 3.19 1.36 -10.02
N GLN A 264 2.30 1.00 -10.94
CA GLN A 264 0.86 1.02 -10.69
C GLN A 264 0.45 0.01 -9.61
N SER A 265 1.00 -1.20 -9.62
CA SER A 265 0.73 -2.21 -8.60
C SER A 265 1.24 -1.78 -7.22
N ALA A 266 2.45 -1.22 -7.14
CA ALA A 266 3.00 -0.68 -5.91
C ALA A 266 2.16 0.49 -5.37
N ARG A 267 1.69 1.38 -6.26
CA ARG A 267 0.80 2.50 -5.92
C ARG A 267 -0.52 1.99 -5.37
N ASN A 268 -1.20 1.08 -6.08
CA ASN A 268 -2.49 0.54 -5.65
C ASN A 268 -2.39 -0.14 -4.29
N SER A 269 -1.31 -0.91 -4.07
CA SER A 269 -1.05 -1.57 -2.79
C SER A 269 -0.83 -0.56 -1.66
N ALA A 270 -0.05 0.50 -1.90
CA ALA A 270 0.18 1.56 -0.93
C ALA A 270 -1.12 2.32 -0.61
N GLN A 271 -1.92 2.66 -1.61
CA GLN A 271 -3.21 3.33 -1.43
C GLN A 271 -4.20 2.47 -0.63
N ALA A 272 -4.30 1.18 -0.92
CA ALA A 272 -5.17 0.26 -0.17
C ALA A 272 -4.74 0.16 1.31
N GLN A 273 -3.44 0.09 1.59
CA GLN A 273 -2.93 0.07 2.96
C GLN A 273 -3.21 1.39 3.70
N LEU A 274 -3.03 2.53 3.04
CA LEU A 274 -3.33 3.85 3.62
C LEU A 274 -4.83 4.02 3.89
N GLN A 275 -5.70 3.54 2.99
CA GLN A 275 -7.16 3.56 3.17
C GLN A 275 -7.65 2.66 4.32
N ALA A 276 -6.87 1.67 4.73
CA ALA A 276 -7.19 0.80 5.87
C ALA A 276 -6.77 1.39 7.24
N LEU A 277 -5.91 2.42 7.26
CA LEU A 277 -5.41 3.03 8.51
C LEU A 277 -6.52 3.67 9.37
N PRO A 278 -7.53 4.35 8.81
CA PRO A 278 -8.66 4.84 9.61
C PRO A 278 -9.39 3.71 10.35
N GLY A 279 -9.61 2.55 9.71
CA GLY A 279 -10.20 1.39 10.37
C GLY A 279 -9.32 0.80 11.47
N THR A 280 -8.00 0.80 11.25
CA THR A 280 -7.01 0.41 12.27
C THR A 280 -7.04 1.37 13.46
N THR A 281 -7.13 2.67 13.20
CA THR A 281 -7.23 3.73 14.21
C THR A 281 -8.51 3.59 15.02
N GLN A 282 -9.64 3.36 14.36
CA GLN A 282 -10.93 3.14 15.02
C GLN A 282 -10.89 1.91 15.93
N THR A 283 -10.25 0.83 15.48
CA THR A 283 -10.08 -0.39 16.28
C THR A 283 -9.22 -0.12 17.51
N ALA A 284 -8.09 0.58 17.35
CA ALA A 284 -7.21 0.96 18.45
C ALA A 284 -7.92 1.88 19.48
N ILE A 285 -8.65 2.89 19.01
CA ILE A 285 -9.48 3.77 19.86
C ILE A 285 -10.53 2.96 20.62
N THR A 286 -11.18 2.01 19.94
CA THR A 286 -12.23 1.17 20.54
C THR A 286 -11.66 0.26 21.63
N GLN A 287 -10.48 -0.29 21.41
CA GLN A 287 -9.77 -1.10 22.41
C GLN A 287 -9.32 -0.24 23.60
N ALA A 288 -8.75 0.94 23.33
CA ALA A 288 -8.36 1.92 24.35
C ALA A 288 -9.57 2.32 25.22
N ALA A 289 -10.69 2.66 24.61
CA ALA A 289 -11.94 3.03 25.29
C ALA A 289 -12.53 1.90 26.16
N ASN A 290 -12.14 0.63 25.92
CA ASN A 290 -12.54 -0.53 26.73
C ASN A 290 -11.40 -1.06 27.63
N SER A 291 -10.36 -0.25 27.83
CA SER A 291 -9.21 -0.60 28.67
C SER A 291 -9.32 0.03 30.07
N TYR A 292 -9.33 -0.79 31.12
CA TYR A 292 -9.29 -0.34 32.52
C TYR A 292 -7.86 -0.42 33.03
N ARG A 293 -7.44 0.61 33.77
CA ARG A 293 -6.04 0.77 34.21
C ARG A 293 -5.99 0.94 35.71
N PHE A 294 -5.10 0.19 36.33
CA PHE A 294 -4.92 0.13 37.78
C PHE A 294 -3.45 0.36 38.14
N ALA A 295 -3.22 0.91 39.33
CA ALA A 295 -1.92 0.92 39.97
C ALA A 295 -1.80 -0.28 40.92
N ALA A 296 -0.63 -0.93 40.97
CA ALA A 296 -0.43 -2.17 41.74
C ALA A 296 -0.50 -2.01 43.26
N SER A 297 -0.38 -0.80 43.79
CA SER A 297 -0.38 -0.53 45.23
C SER A 297 -1.77 -0.42 45.87
N ALA A 298 -2.83 -0.41 45.06
CA ALA A 298 -4.16 -0.04 45.54
C ALA A 298 -4.95 -1.25 46.05
N ALA A 299 -5.09 -1.36 47.37
CA ALA A 299 -5.98 -2.32 48.05
C ALA A 299 -7.46 -2.16 47.65
N ALA A 300 -7.84 -0.94 47.25
CA ALA A 300 -9.07 -0.64 46.55
C ALA A 300 -8.77 0.44 45.50
N ALA A 301 -9.32 0.32 44.30
CA ALA A 301 -9.05 1.22 43.18
C ALA A 301 -10.30 1.46 42.34
N LEU A 302 -10.50 2.71 41.92
CA LEU A 302 -11.52 3.07 40.94
C LEU A 302 -10.86 3.48 39.64
N THR A 303 -11.38 3.03 38.52
CA THR A 303 -10.88 3.39 37.19
C THR A 303 -12.04 3.60 36.23
N VAL A 304 -11.86 4.55 35.31
CA VAL A 304 -12.76 4.80 34.19
C VAL A 304 -12.07 4.27 32.93
N PRO A 305 -12.73 3.40 32.14
CA PRO A 305 -12.12 2.79 30.98
C PRO A 305 -11.76 3.86 29.93
N GLY A 306 -10.61 3.69 29.28
CA GLY A 306 -10.04 4.68 28.36
C GLY A 306 -9.46 5.94 29.03
N GLN A 307 -9.89 6.30 30.24
CA GLN A 307 -9.48 7.52 30.92
C GLN A 307 -8.40 7.31 31.99
N GLY A 308 -8.45 6.19 32.72
CA GLY A 308 -7.42 5.83 33.71
C GLY A 308 -7.93 5.68 35.14
N THR A 309 -7.02 5.76 36.12
CA THR A 309 -7.35 5.61 37.55
C THR A 309 -7.95 6.89 38.12
N VAL A 310 -8.96 6.78 38.96
CA VAL A 310 -9.48 7.91 39.73
C VAL A 310 -8.60 8.12 40.97
N PRO A 311 -7.96 9.28 41.14
CA PRO A 311 -7.13 9.55 42.31
C PRO A 311 -8.04 9.81 43.52
N LEU A 312 -8.28 8.76 44.31
CA LEU A 312 -9.06 8.83 45.54
C LEU A 312 -8.15 9.17 46.72
N ALA A 313 -8.59 10.07 47.60
CA ALA A 313 -7.89 10.35 48.85
C ALA A 313 -7.81 9.08 49.72
N GLU A 314 -6.71 8.90 50.46
CA GLU A 314 -6.52 7.74 51.34
C GLU A 314 -7.67 7.57 52.35
N THR A 315 -8.21 8.68 52.86
CA THR A 315 -9.38 8.69 53.76
C THR A 315 -10.64 8.16 53.08
N ALA A 316 -10.89 8.50 51.81
CA ALA A 316 -12.04 8.01 51.06
C ALA A 316 -11.93 6.50 50.78
N LEU A 317 -10.73 6.02 50.44
CA LEU A 317 -10.44 4.59 50.27
C LEU A 317 -10.61 3.82 51.58
N ALA A 318 -10.10 4.35 52.69
CA ALA A 318 -10.27 3.75 54.01
C ALA A 318 -11.76 3.67 54.40
N THR A 319 -12.52 4.73 54.14
CA THR A 319 -13.96 4.79 54.44
C THR A 319 -14.75 3.81 53.57
N LEU A 320 -14.42 3.67 52.29
CA LEU A 320 -15.02 2.66 51.41
C LEU A 320 -14.80 1.24 51.94
N ARG A 321 -13.56 0.91 52.32
CA ARG A 321 -13.22 -0.41 52.88
C ARG A 321 -13.95 -0.68 54.19
N GLN A 322 -14.01 0.32 55.08
CA GLN A 322 -14.77 0.22 56.32
C GLN A 322 -16.27 0.05 56.05
N GLY A 323 -16.80 0.75 55.03
CA GLY A 323 -18.17 0.58 54.57
C GLY A 323 -18.45 -0.86 54.11
N ILE A 324 -17.59 -1.44 53.26
CA ILE A 324 -17.72 -2.84 52.85
C ILE A 324 -17.71 -3.78 54.06
N ALA A 325 -16.78 -3.59 55.00
CA ALA A 325 -16.70 -4.41 56.21
C ALA A 325 -17.97 -4.29 57.09
N ASN A 326 -18.47 -3.07 57.29
CA ASN A 326 -19.70 -2.81 58.05
C ASN A 326 -20.92 -3.43 57.38
N ALA A 327 -21.03 -3.33 56.06
CA ALA A 327 -22.07 -3.95 55.26
C ALA A 327 -22.07 -5.47 55.43
N ILE A 328 -20.90 -6.11 55.29
CA ILE A 328 -20.74 -7.56 55.51
C ILE A 328 -21.16 -7.97 56.91
N ALA A 329 -20.70 -7.24 57.94
CA ALA A 329 -21.06 -7.51 59.33
C ALA A 329 -22.57 -7.36 59.59
N ALA A 330 -23.22 -6.39 58.94
CA ALA A 330 -24.66 -6.20 59.04
C ALA A 330 -25.46 -7.30 58.31
N LEU A 331 -25.02 -7.68 57.11
CA LEU A 331 -25.62 -8.77 56.33
C LEU A 331 -25.47 -10.13 57.02
N GLY A 332 -24.35 -10.38 57.68
CA GLY A 332 -24.13 -11.61 58.45
C GLY A 332 -25.08 -11.79 59.64
N ARG A 333 -25.79 -10.73 60.07
CA ARG A 333 -26.82 -10.80 61.13
C ARG A 333 -28.22 -11.10 60.59
N ILE A 334 -28.42 -11.06 59.27
CA ILE A 334 -29.71 -11.35 58.63
C ILE A 334 -29.77 -12.85 58.34
N ALA A 335 -30.83 -13.52 58.81
CA ALA A 335 -31.07 -14.93 58.48
C ALA A 335 -31.56 -15.04 57.02
N THR A 336 -30.68 -15.37 56.09
CA THR A 336 -30.97 -15.42 54.64
C THR A 336 -31.29 -16.83 54.11
N ALA A 337 -31.53 -17.81 54.97
CA ALA A 337 -31.68 -19.20 54.54
C ALA A 337 -33.13 -19.59 54.20
N GLY A 338 -33.42 -19.75 52.90
CA GLY A 338 -34.62 -20.43 52.39
C GLY A 338 -35.04 -20.02 50.98
N PRO A 339 -35.70 -20.90 50.18
CA PRO A 339 -36.32 -20.50 48.92
C PRO A 339 -37.37 -19.40 49.18
N GLY A 340 -37.18 -18.22 48.59
CA GLY A 340 -38.06 -17.06 48.77
C GLY A 340 -37.64 -16.06 49.85
N ALA A 341 -36.48 -16.24 50.51
CA ALA A 341 -35.91 -15.22 51.38
C ALA A 341 -35.55 -13.96 50.56
N PRO A 342 -35.82 -12.76 51.09
CA PRO A 342 -35.52 -11.52 50.36
C PRO A 342 -34.01 -11.25 50.36
N ILE A 343 -33.53 -10.59 49.30
CA ILE A 343 -32.11 -10.33 49.14
C ILE A 343 -31.64 -9.31 50.17
N ALA A 344 -30.58 -9.63 50.91
CA ALA A 344 -29.98 -8.70 51.85
C ALA A 344 -28.93 -7.84 51.12
N ALA A 345 -29.09 -6.52 51.14
CA ALA A 345 -28.16 -5.57 50.53
C ALA A 345 -27.82 -4.45 51.51
N ALA A 346 -26.59 -3.97 51.45
CA ALA A 346 -26.13 -2.86 52.27
C ALA A 346 -25.35 -1.89 51.38
N LEU A 347 -25.85 -0.65 51.30
CA LEU A 347 -25.30 0.41 50.46
C LEU A 347 -23.95 0.88 51.01
N THR A 348 -22.88 0.84 50.21
CA THR A 348 -21.51 1.12 50.68
C THR A 348 -20.92 2.42 50.15
N ALA A 349 -21.30 2.85 48.95
CA ALA A 349 -20.73 4.04 48.32
C ALA A 349 -21.65 4.64 47.25
N VAL A 350 -21.45 5.94 47.02
CA VAL A 350 -22.05 6.68 45.90
C VAL A 350 -20.94 7.31 45.07
N PHE A 351 -21.01 7.09 43.77
CA PHE A 351 -20.11 7.65 42.77
C PHE A 351 -20.88 8.58 41.83
N TYR A 352 -20.32 9.75 41.54
CA TYR A 352 -20.89 10.71 40.59
C TYR A 352 -19.82 11.51 39.85
N ALA A 353 -20.17 12.01 38.66
CA ALA A 353 -19.29 12.83 37.86
C ALA A 353 -19.14 14.23 38.46
N ARG A 354 -17.91 14.77 38.48
CA ARG A 354 -17.60 16.11 38.97
C ARG A 354 -17.73 17.14 37.85
N SER A 355 -18.28 18.32 38.14
CA SER A 355 -18.57 19.37 37.15
C SER A 355 -17.34 20.12 36.60
N THR A 356 -16.11 19.84 37.05
CA THR A 356 -14.91 20.65 36.74
C THR A 356 -13.82 19.85 36.01
N ALA A 357 -14.20 18.86 35.19
CA ALA A 357 -13.24 17.92 34.61
C ALA A 357 -12.32 18.53 33.50
N SER A 358 -12.71 19.65 32.87
CA SER A 358 -11.88 20.61 32.08
C SER A 358 -12.80 21.55 31.29
N GLU A 359 -12.28 22.68 30.76
CA GLU A 359 -13.04 23.63 29.90
C GLU A 359 -13.60 22.98 28.62
N GLU A 360 -12.99 21.90 28.12
CA GLU A 360 -13.48 21.11 26.97
C GLU A 360 -14.55 20.07 27.36
N GLN A 361 -14.80 19.87 28.66
CA GLN A 361 -15.74 18.89 29.23
C GLN A 361 -16.85 19.55 30.07
N ASP A 362 -17.24 20.79 29.73
CA ASP A 362 -18.24 21.61 30.45
C ASP A 362 -19.70 21.09 30.32
N GLN A 363 -19.87 19.81 29.98
CA GLN A 363 -21.14 19.08 30.11
C GLN A 363 -20.90 17.81 30.92
N THR A 364 -21.40 17.80 32.16
CA THR A 364 -21.49 16.62 33.02
C THR A 364 -22.13 15.46 32.25
N PRO A 365 -21.43 14.34 32.01
CA PRO A 365 -22.15 13.09 31.86
C PRO A 365 -22.74 12.78 33.23
N ALA A 366 -24.07 12.69 33.36
CA ALA A 366 -24.68 12.31 34.63
C ALA A 366 -24.21 10.91 35.09
N ARG A 367 -23.70 10.07 34.17
CA ARG A 367 -23.36 8.66 34.38
C ARG A 367 -22.06 8.28 33.64
N PHE A 368 -21.20 7.47 34.25
CA PHE A 368 -19.94 7.01 33.63
C PHE A 368 -19.71 5.52 33.87
N ARG A 369 -18.98 4.88 32.95
CA ARG A 369 -18.52 3.49 33.14
C ARG A 369 -17.33 3.46 34.09
N TYR A 370 -17.28 2.50 34.99
CA TYR A 370 -16.14 2.33 35.88
C TYR A 370 -15.89 0.87 36.27
N GLY A 371 -14.65 0.60 36.67
CA GLY A 371 -14.22 -0.61 37.34
C GLY A 371 -13.82 -0.30 38.77
N LEU A 372 -14.35 -1.05 39.72
CA LEU A 372 -14.02 -0.96 41.14
C LEU A 372 -13.29 -2.24 41.57
N GLY A 373 -12.00 -2.12 41.85
CA GLY A 373 -11.18 -3.19 42.40
C GLY A 373 -11.13 -3.11 43.92
N VAL A 374 -11.24 -4.25 44.60
CA VAL A 374 -10.98 -4.42 46.05
C VAL A 374 -10.24 -5.75 46.27
N ASN A 375 -9.55 -5.91 47.41
CA ASN A 375 -8.96 -7.21 47.73
C ASN A 375 -10.05 -8.28 47.86
N ALA A 376 -9.89 -9.43 47.19
CA ALA A 376 -10.91 -10.49 47.24
C ALA A 376 -11.19 -11.00 48.66
N HIS A 377 -10.20 -10.95 49.56
CA HIS A 377 -10.36 -11.32 50.98
C HIS A 377 -11.36 -10.44 51.73
N GLU A 378 -11.58 -9.19 51.31
CA GLU A 378 -12.56 -8.29 51.94
C GLU A 378 -14.00 -8.77 51.71
N LEU A 379 -14.23 -9.62 50.70
CA LEU A 379 -15.54 -10.20 50.37
C LEU A 379 -15.68 -11.67 50.84
N GLY A 380 -14.80 -12.13 51.72
CA GLY A 380 -14.86 -13.48 52.29
C GLY A 380 -14.15 -14.56 51.47
N PHE A 381 -13.27 -14.18 50.53
CA PHE A 381 -12.39 -15.15 49.86
C PHE A 381 -11.46 -15.84 50.87
N SER A 382 -11.44 -17.18 50.87
CA SER A 382 -10.51 -17.97 51.68
C SER A 382 -9.24 -18.32 50.90
N ALA A 383 -8.08 -18.18 51.53
CA ALA A 383 -6.76 -18.35 50.89
C ALA A 383 -6.42 -19.80 50.48
N ASN A 384 -7.31 -20.77 50.73
CA ASN A 384 -7.05 -22.20 50.54
C ASN A 384 -7.22 -22.67 49.08
N ALA A 385 -7.73 -21.82 48.18
CA ALA A 385 -7.93 -22.16 46.78
C ALA A 385 -6.72 -21.77 45.90
N ASP A 386 -6.26 -22.69 45.04
CA ASP A 386 -5.23 -22.40 44.03
C ASP A 386 -5.84 -21.60 42.87
N LEU A 387 -5.84 -20.27 43.00
CA LEU A 387 -6.39 -19.37 42.00
C LEU A 387 -5.65 -19.42 40.66
N ASN A 388 -4.37 -19.77 40.63
CA ASN A 388 -3.62 -19.87 39.38
C ASN A 388 -4.06 -21.09 38.58
N ALA A 389 -4.28 -22.23 39.24
CA ALA A 389 -4.85 -23.42 38.61
C ALA A 389 -6.29 -23.17 38.12
N ILE A 390 -7.12 -22.51 38.94
CA ILE A 390 -8.51 -22.17 38.56
C ILE A 390 -8.52 -21.23 37.35
N ALA A 391 -7.65 -20.21 37.33
CA ALA A 391 -7.53 -19.28 36.21
C ALA A 391 -7.06 -19.97 34.92
N ALA A 392 -6.10 -20.91 35.01
CA ALA A 392 -5.66 -21.71 33.87
C ALA A 392 -6.80 -22.54 33.28
N ALA A 393 -7.71 -23.04 34.13
CA ALA A 393 -8.92 -23.75 33.73
C ALA A 393 -10.09 -22.81 33.33
N GLN A 394 -9.90 -21.48 33.33
CA GLN A 394 -10.96 -20.47 33.13
C GLN A 394 -12.15 -20.62 34.10
N GLY A 395 -11.92 -21.23 35.27
CA GLY A 395 -12.94 -21.61 36.23
C GLY A 395 -13.47 -20.47 37.08
N THR A 396 -14.22 -20.85 38.12
CA THR A 396 -14.86 -19.95 39.08
C THR A 396 -14.52 -20.35 40.52
N VAL A 397 -14.57 -19.41 41.45
CA VAL A 397 -14.51 -19.65 42.89
C VAL A 397 -15.75 -19.11 43.59
N GLU A 398 -16.14 -19.73 44.70
CA GLU A 398 -17.28 -19.26 45.48
C GLU A 398 -16.90 -18.10 46.41
N LEU A 399 -17.68 -17.02 46.36
CA LEU A 399 -17.64 -15.94 47.35
C LEU A 399 -18.99 -15.83 48.09
N PRO A 400 -18.98 -15.58 49.42
CA PRO A 400 -20.21 -15.37 50.19
C PRO A 400 -20.81 -13.97 49.99
N TYR A 401 -20.00 -12.99 49.60
CA TYR A 401 -20.42 -11.61 49.34
C TYR A 401 -19.93 -11.14 47.98
N ARG A 402 -20.75 -10.37 47.27
CA ARG A 402 -20.41 -9.76 45.97
C ARG A 402 -20.77 -8.27 45.99
N LEU A 403 -20.15 -7.50 45.09
CA LEU A 403 -20.53 -6.11 44.86
C LEU A 403 -21.47 -6.04 43.66
N THR A 404 -22.48 -5.19 43.79
CA THR A 404 -23.35 -4.80 42.68
C THR A 404 -23.42 -3.29 42.60
N ASN A 405 -23.79 -2.78 41.44
CA ASN A 405 -24.05 -1.37 41.25
C ASN A 405 -25.44 -1.15 40.66
N GLU A 406 -26.06 -0.07 41.07
CA GLU A 406 -27.29 0.43 40.45
C GLU A 406 -27.17 1.93 40.21
N THR A 407 -27.84 2.43 39.18
CA THR A 407 -27.90 3.87 38.94
C THR A 407 -29.30 4.36 39.20
N ARG A 408 -29.47 5.22 40.22
CA ARG A 408 -30.79 5.68 40.68
C ARG A 408 -31.29 6.88 39.86
N GLY A 409 -32.49 7.35 40.19
CA GLY A 409 -33.19 8.43 39.46
C GLY A 409 -32.49 9.78 39.51
N ASP A 410 -31.56 9.97 40.44
CA ASP A 410 -30.69 11.14 40.61
C ASP A 410 -29.44 11.13 39.73
N GLY A 411 -29.24 10.08 38.92
CA GLY A 411 -28.07 9.95 38.04
C GLY A 411 -26.84 9.32 38.69
N ARG A 412 -26.82 9.13 40.02
CA ARG A 412 -25.62 8.65 40.73
C ARG A 412 -25.56 7.13 40.71
N SER A 413 -24.33 6.59 40.73
CA SER A 413 -24.11 5.15 40.85
C SER A 413 -23.92 4.75 42.30
N TYR A 414 -24.76 3.85 42.77
CA TYR A 414 -24.80 3.32 44.13
C TYR A 414 -24.20 1.92 44.12
N VAL A 415 -23.16 1.69 44.94
CA VAL A 415 -22.52 0.38 45.06
C VAL A 415 -22.93 -0.28 46.37
N SER A 416 -23.42 -1.50 46.28
CA SER A 416 -23.93 -2.28 47.40
C SER A 416 -23.19 -3.59 47.55
N VAL A 417 -22.98 -4.02 48.79
CA VAL A 417 -22.59 -5.41 49.10
C VAL A 417 -23.87 -6.24 49.20
N VAL A 418 -23.84 -7.43 48.61
CA VAL A 418 -24.98 -8.35 48.57
C VAL A 418 -24.54 -9.75 48.99
N THR A 419 -25.43 -10.50 49.65
CA THR A 419 -25.19 -11.91 49.99
C THR A 419 -25.34 -12.79 48.75
N ALA A 420 -24.33 -13.62 48.44
CA ALA A 420 -24.41 -14.62 47.39
C ALA A 420 -24.96 -15.94 47.97
N ASP A 421 -26.23 -16.20 47.75
CA ASP A 421 -26.97 -17.35 48.30
C ASP A 421 -26.98 -18.56 47.33
N GLY A 422 -26.59 -18.37 46.07
CA GLY A 422 -26.64 -19.38 45.02
C GLY A 422 -28.02 -19.52 44.36
N VAL A 423 -29.02 -18.76 44.82
CA VAL A 423 -30.40 -18.78 44.29
C VAL A 423 -30.73 -17.46 43.61
N ASN A 424 -30.63 -16.35 44.34
CA ASN A 424 -30.87 -15.01 43.83
C ASN A 424 -29.60 -14.39 43.25
N ILE A 425 -28.45 -14.65 43.88
CA ILE A 425 -27.13 -14.21 43.42
C ILE A 425 -26.19 -15.42 43.43
N SER A 426 -25.64 -15.75 42.26
CA SER A 426 -24.69 -16.85 42.12
C SER A 426 -23.48 -16.66 43.04
N LYS A 427 -23.00 -17.75 43.66
CA LYS A 427 -21.75 -17.75 44.43
C LYS A 427 -20.51 -17.78 43.53
N SER A 428 -20.65 -18.30 42.31
CA SER A 428 -19.53 -18.53 41.39
C SER A 428 -19.05 -17.22 40.77
N VAL A 429 -17.80 -16.85 41.10
CA VAL A 429 -17.09 -15.69 40.55
C VAL A 429 -15.97 -16.18 39.63
N PRO A 430 -15.90 -15.74 38.36
CA PRO A 430 -14.84 -16.13 37.44
C PRO A 430 -13.45 -15.73 37.93
N VAL A 431 -12.44 -16.56 37.69
CA VAL A 431 -11.04 -16.26 38.02
C VAL A 431 -10.22 -16.15 36.73
N ARG A 432 -9.42 -15.09 36.59
CA ARG A 432 -8.53 -14.87 35.45
C ARG A 432 -7.14 -14.48 35.93
N ALA A 433 -6.12 -14.89 35.17
CA ALA A 433 -4.72 -14.58 35.50
C ALA A 433 -4.24 -13.42 34.65
N ALA A 434 -3.60 -12.44 35.27
CA ALA A 434 -2.84 -11.42 34.57
C ALA A 434 -1.43 -11.91 34.27
N THR A 435 -0.89 -11.51 33.11
CA THR A 435 0.45 -11.88 32.66
C THR A 435 1.31 -10.64 32.54
N PHE A 436 2.60 -10.72 32.91
CA PHE A 436 3.51 -9.59 32.77
C PHE A 436 3.90 -9.41 31.31
N ASP A 437 3.65 -8.22 30.76
CA ASP A 437 4.11 -7.81 29.45
C ASP A 437 5.44 -7.04 29.60
N PRO A 438 6.58 -7.61 29.17
CA PRO A 438 7.88 -6.98 29.31
C PRO A 438 8.06 -5.75 28.41
N GLN A 439 7.25 -5.59 27.35
CA GLN A 439 7.33 -4.44 26.45
C GLN A 439 6.69 -3.20 27.07
N THR A 440 5.58 -3.38 27.78
CA THR A 440 4.85 -2.28 28.43
C THR A 440 5.19 -2.14 29.92
N GLY A 441 5.85 -3.13 30.51
CA GLY A 441 6.17 -3.16 31.94
C GLY A 441 4.94 -3.31 32.83
N ARG A 442 3.85 -3.89 32.32
CA ARG A 442 2.53 -3.97 32.98
C ARG A 442 2.02 -5.40 33.03
N TYR A 443 1.23 -5.72 34.04
CA TYR A 443 0.43 -6.94 34.04
C TYR A 443 -0.85 -6.71 33.24
N THR A 444 -1.16 -7.60 32.31
CA THR A 444 -2.28 -7.48 31.39
C THR A 444 -3.13 -8.74 31.39
N VAL A 445 -4.45 -8.58 31.33
CA VAL A 445 -5.39 -9.65 30.96
C VAL A 445 -6.46 -9.09 30.04
N THR A 446 -6.86 -9.89 29.05
CA THR A 446 -8.00 -9.62 28.19
C THR A 446 -9.11 -10.58 28.56
N VAL A 447 -10.29 -10.04 28.88
CA VAL A 447 -11.46 -10.84 29.20
C VAL A 447 -12.56 -10.58 28.18
N PRO A 448 -13.42 -11.57 27.88
CA PRO A 448 -14.58 -11.34 27.03
C PRO A 448 -15.40 -10.16 27.55
N SER A 449 -16.01 -9.42 26.63
CA SER A 449 -16.93 -8.38 27.05
C SER A 449 -18.06 -8.98 27.87
N LEU A 450 -18.46 -8.26 28.91
CA LEU A 450 -19.64 -8.62 29.68
C LEU A 450 -20.91 -8.48 28.84
N VAL A 451 -20.85 -7.73 27.74
CA VAL A 451 -21.93 -7.59 26.74
C VAL A 451 -21.60 -8.48 25.55
N PRO A 452 -22.51 -9.35 25.07
CA PRO A 452 -22.31 -10.07 23.81
C PRO A 452 -21.98 -9.11 22.66
N ASP A 453 -21.10 -9.53 21.75
CA ASP A 453 -20.70 -8.79 20.53
C ASP A 453 -20.06 -7.41 20.75
N GLN A 454 -19.65 -7.10 21.98
CA GLN A 454 -18.86 -5.91 22.29
C GLN A 454 -17.36 -6.22 22.39
N PRO A 455 -16.49 -5.21 22.19
CA PRO A 455 -15.04 -5.37 22.24
C PRO A 455 -14.59 -5.98 23.58
N PRO A 456 -13.60 -6.91 23.56
CA PRO A 456 -13.03 -7.45 24.78
C PRO A 456 -12.56 -6.36 25.74
N ILE A 457 -12.68 -6.63 27.03
CA ILE A 457 -12.21 -5.72 28.06
C ILE A 457 -10.73 -6.02 28.31
N THR A 458 -9.90 -4.98 28.19
CA THR A 458 -8.48 -5.07 28.53
C THR A 458 -8.27 -4.51 29.94
N LEU A 459 -7.60 -5.25 30.80
CA LEU A 459 -7.30 -4.84 32.16
C LEU A 459 -5.78 -4.79 32.34
N THR A 460 -5.27 -3.68 32.89
CA THR A 460 -3.82 -3.50 33.09
C THR A 460 -3.50 -3.02 34.51
N TRP A 461 -2.44 -3.58 35.10
CA TRP A 461 -1.88 -3.15 36.38
C TRP A 461 -0.43 -2.74 36.19
N THR A 462 -0.11 -1.52 36.61
CA THR A 462 1.28 -1.04 36.60
C THR A 462 1.92 -1.38 37.94
N PRO A 463 2.97 -2.23 37.97
CA PRO A 463 3.64 -2.64 39.19
C PRO A 463 4.34 -1.45 39.87
N ALA A 464 4.40 -1.49 41.21
CA ALA A 464 5.08 -0.44 41.99
C ALA A 464 6.61 -0.47 41.80
N ALA A 465 7.17 -1.63 41.49
CA ALA A 465 8.54 -1.85 41.05
C ALA A 465 8.55 -2.91 39.92
N PRO A 466 9.41 -2.78 38.90
CA PRO A 466 9.52 -3.80 37.83
C PRO A 466 9.85 -5.19 38.38
N PRO A 467 9.19 -6.28 37.90
CA PRO A 467 9.50 -7.65 38.33
C PRO A 467 10.87 -8.13 37.82
N GLY A 468 11.60 -8.88 38.67
CA GLY A 468 12.87 -9.55 38.34
C GLY A 468 14.12 -8.71 38.63
N ASP A 469 15.20 -9.37 39.07
CA ASP A 469 16.52 -8.76 39.29
C ASP A 469 17.00 -8.06 38.01
N GLN A 470 16.76 -6.76 37.91
CA GLN A 470 17.53 -5.89 37.05
C GLN A 470 18.90 -5.72 37.71
N SER A 471 19.73 -6.76 37.63
CA SER A 471 21.14 -6.69 38.04
C SER A 471 21.86 -5.66 37.18
N SER A 472 21.93 -4.46 37.75
CA SER A 472 22.96 -3.44 37.60
C SER A 472 23.99 -3.63 36.48
N SER A 473 23.81 -2.85 35.41
CA SER A 473 24.89 -2.03 34.88
C SER A 473 24.37 -0.61 34.70
N THR A 474 24.78 0.27 35.61
CA THR A 474 24.74 1.74 35.56
C THR A 474 23.38 2.45 35.50
N THR A 475 23.09 3.11 36.63
CA THR A 475 22.42 4.42 36.82
C THR A 475 20.92 4.56 36.54
N THR A 476 20.23 5.05 37.59
CA THR A 476 18.79 5.39 37.77
C THR A 476 17.81 4.22 37.93
N PRO A 477 17.01 4.17 39.02
CA PRO A 477 15.93 3.20 39.15
C PRO A 477 14.97 3.37 37.96
N VAL A 478 14.56 2.26 37.34
CA VAL A 478 13.54 2.25 36.29
C VAL A 478 12.28 2.87 36.88
N VAL A 479 11.97 4.10 36.45
CA VAL A 479 10.78 4.82 36.88
C VAL A 479 9.56 4.07 36.35
N PRO A 480 8.61 3.64 37.22
CA PRO A 480 7.40 2.97 36.78
C PRO A 480 6.64 3.82 35.74
N PRO A 481 6.04 3.22 34.70
CA PRO A 481 5.27 3.96 33.73
C PRO A 481 4.15 4.76 34.42
N PRO A 482 3.93 6.05 34.09
CA PRO A 482 2.83 6.80 34.67
C PRO A 482 1.49 6.15 34.31
N VAL A 483 0.61 6.03 35.30
CA VAL A 483 -0.78 5.60 35.11
C VAL A 483 -1.63 6.84 34.86
N PRO A 484 -2.39 6.94 33.74
CA PRO A 484 -3.26 8.07 33.50
C PRO A 484 -4.26 8.25 34.64
N THR A 485 -4.47 9.50 35.08
CA THR A 485 -5.41 9.82 36.16
C THR A 485 -6.64 10.55 35.64
N TYR A 486 -7.82 10.15 36.10
CA TYR A 486 -9.10 10.77 35.77
C TYR A 486 -9.72 11.45 36.99
N THR A 487 -9.78 12.78 36.99
CA THR A 487 -10.27 13.62 38.11
C THR A 487 -11.75 13.98 38.00
N GLY A 488 -12.43 13.52 36.94
CA GLY A 488 -13.85 13.80 36.69
C GLY A 488 -14.83 12.99 37.54
N VAL A 489 -14.36 12.23 38.54
CA VAL A 489 -15.19 11.45 39.45
C VAL A 489 -14.97 11.90 40.89
N GLU A 490 -16.06 12.00 41.64
CA GLU A 490 -16.03 12.16 43.08
C GLU A 490 -16.66 10.92 43.75
N LEU A 491 -16.08 10.51 44.88
CA LEU A 491 -16.55 9.41 45.71
C LEU A 491 -17.09 9.97 47.02
N GLN A 492 -18.35 9.66 47.32
CA GLN A 492 -18.95 9.92 48.62
C GLN A 492 -19.24 8.60 49.33
N PRO A 493 -18.44 8.21 50.34
CA PRO A 493 -18.76 7.08 51.21
C PRO A 493 -20.03 7.35 52.01
N LEU A 494 -20.83 6.30 52.29
CA LEU A 494 -22.07 6.42 53.05
C LEU A 494 -22.00 5.66 54.39
N ASN A 495 -22.78 6.12 55.36
CA ASN A 495 -23.06 5.37 56.59
C ASN A 495 -24.17 4.34 56.30
N ILE A 496 -24.01 3.11 56.81
CA ILE A 496 -24.68 1.94 56.24
C ILE A 496 -25.67 1.32 57.21
N GLU A 497 -26.93 1.22 56.80
CA GLU A 497 -27.91 0.28 57.37
C GLU A 497 -28.13 -0.87 56.37
N ALA A 498 -28.23 -2.10 56.88
CA ALA A 498 -28.57 -3.24 56.02
C ALA A 498 -30.07 -3.24 55.80
N GLU A 499 -30.46 -3.27 54.53
CA GLU A 499 -31.86 -3.29 54.12
C GLU A 499 -32.18 -4.58 53.39
N THR A 500 -33.44 -4.98 53.53
CA THR A 500 -34.02 -6.06 52.75
C THR A 500 -34.40 -5.48 51.38
N TYR A 501 -33.71 -5.89 50.32
CA TYR A 501 -33.90 -5.36 48.97
C TYR A 501 -35.17 -5.96 48.32
N PRO A 502 -36.21 -5.16 48.02
CA PRO A 502 -37.52 -5.67 47.61
C PRO A 502 -37.64 -5.96 46.09
N GLY A 503 -36.55 -6.34 45.41
CA GLY A 503 -36.55 -6.53 43.95
C GLY A 503 -35.48 -7.48 43.42
N VAL A 504 -35.44 -7.66 42.11
CA VAL A 504 -34.38 -8.42 41.42
C VAL A 504 -33.15 -7.52 41.29
N LEU A 505 -32.04 -7.93 41.90
CA LEU A 505 -30.76 -7.27 41.71
C LEU A 505 -30.21 -7.54 40.29
N PRO A 506 -29.46 -6.60 39.70
CA PRO A 506 -28.72 -6.88 38.47
C PRO A 506 -27.68 -7.98 38.71
N ASP A 507 -27.43 -8.81 37.68
CA ASP A 507 -26.36 -9.81 37.71
C ASP A 507 -25.03 -9.13 38.06
N ALA A 508 -24.32 -9.70 39.04
CA ALA A 508 -23.01 -9.22 39.43
C ALA A 508 -22.02 -9.38 38.28
N ARG A 509 -21.37 -8.27 37.92
CA ARG A 509 -20.46 -8.12 36.78
C ARG A 509 -19.05 -8.03 37.29
N ASP A 510 -18.54 -9.17 37.68
CA ASP A 510 -17.30 -9.24 38.41
C ASP A 510 -16.42 -10.41 37.98
N LEU A 511 -15.18 -10.35 38.43
CA LEU A 511 -14.24 -11.45 38.38
C LEU A 511 -13.14 -11.23 39.43
N ILE A 512 -12.37 -12.27 39.67
CA ILE A 512 -11.12 -12.20 40.43
C ILE A 512 -9.95 -12.25 39.46
N ILE A 513 -9.02 -11.33 39.64
CA ILE A 513 -7.73 -11.30 38.98
C ILE A 513 -6.67 -11.86 39.92
N THR A 514 -6.03 -12.95 39.51
CA THR A 514 -4.83 -13.48 40.14
C THR A 514 -3.59 -13.05 39.37
N PHE A 515 -2.47 -12.98 40.08
CA PHE A 515 -1.17 -12.57 39.54
C PHE A 515 -0.13 -13.67 39.77
N PRO A 516 0.96 -13.70 38.99
CA PRO A 516 2.11 -14.54 39.27
C PRO A 516 2.58 -14.37 40.72
N VAL A 517 2.98 -15.46 41.37
CA VAL A 517 3.32 -15.48 42.81
C VAL A 517 4.46 -14.53 43.18
N ASP A 518 5.36 -14.29 42.23
CA ASP A 518 6.51 -13.37 42.32
C ASP A 518 6.14 -11.89 42.13
N SER A 519 4.89 -11.59 41.76
CA SER A 519 4.42 -10.20 41.57
C SER A 519 4.25 -9.41 42.87
N GLY A 520 4.13 -10.08 44.01
CA GLY A 520 3.79 -9.47 45.30
C GLY A 520 2.36 -8.89 45.38
N MET A 521 1.54 -9.06 44.34
CA MET A 521 0.16 -8.56 44.32
C MET A 521 -0.83 -9.60 44.84
N LYS A 522 -1.79 -9.14 45.66
CA LYS A 522 -2.88 -9.97 46.15
C LYS A 522 -3.96 -10.15 45.08
N PRO A 523 -4.79 -11.21 45.15
CA PRO A 523 -5.93 -11.37 44.26
C PRO A 523 -6.93 -10.21 44.41
N ILE A 524 -7.28 -9.60 43.28
CA ILE A 524 -8.17 -8.44 43.20
C ILE A 524 -9.54 -8.90 42.70
N TYR A 525 -10.57 -8.66 43.49
CA TYR A 525 -11.96 -8.73 43.01
C TYR A 525 -12.27 -7.43 42.27
N LEU A 526 -12.74 -7.54 41.04
CA LEU A 526 -13.08 -6.41 40.18
C LEU A 526 -14.56 -6.46 39.83
N MET A 527 -15.29 -5.40 40.16
CA MET A 527 -16.67 -5.16 39.71
C MET A 527 -16.67 -4.11 38.60
N PHE A 528 -17.46 -4.34 37.55
CA PHE A 528 -17.73 -3.34 36.52
C PHE A 528 -19.12 -2.76 36.66
N SER A 529 -19.25 -1.46 36.42
CA SER A 529 -20.55 -0.82 36.31
C SER A 529 -21.34 -1.35 35.12
N GLU A 530 -22.67 -1.20 35.15
CA GLU A 530 -23.56 -1.45 34.00
C GLU A 530 -23.18 -0.61 32.76
N PRO A 531 -22.62 -1.18 31.68
CA PRO A 531 -22.34 -0.53 30.40
C PRO A 531 -23.47 0.29 29.78
N LEU A 532 -24.74 -0.08 29.99
CA LEU A 532 -25.87 0.67 29.45
C LEU A 532 -26.27 1.88 30.32
N ASP A 533 -25.72 1.99 31.52
CA ASP A 533 -25.84 3.15 32.41
C ASP A 533 -24.60 4.04 32.23
N SER A 534 -24.49 4.65 31.04
CA SER A 534 -23.32 5.45 30.65
C SER A 534 -23.71 6.69 29.86
N GLY A 535 -23.01 7.80 30.09
CA GLY A 535 -23.23 9.06 29.39
C GLY A 535 -24.63 9.61 29.69
N ILE A 536 -25.42 9.78 28.63
CA ILE A 536 -26.82 10.24 28.70
C ILE A 536 -27.81 9.08 28.92
N PHE A 537 -27.35 7.82 28.94
CA PHE A 537 -28.23 6.66 28.90
C PHE A 537 -28.38 5.96 30.24
N THR A 538 -29.51 5.26 30.35
CA THR A 538 -29.76 4.26 31.39
C THR A 538 -30.36 3.04 30.72
N ARG A 539 -30.01 1.83 31.18
CA ARG A 539 -30.64 0.59 30.72
C ARG A 539 -32.15 0.66 30.84
N ARG A 540 -32.65 1.18 31.96
CA ARG A 540 -34.09 1.30 32.23
C ARG A 540 -34.79 2.19 31.20
N GLN A 541 -34.16 3.31 30.84
CA GLN A 541 -34.71 4.23 29.86
C GLN A 541 -34.63 3.67 28.45
N LEU A 542 -33.51 3.03 28.09
CA LEU A 542 -33.36 2.30 26.82
C LEU A 542 -34.43 1.22 26.69
N ASP A 543 -34.66 0.40 27.73
CA ASP A 543 -35.70 -0.64 27.73
C ASP A 543 -37.10 -0.05 27.55
N LYS A 544 -37.41 1.03 28.28
CA LYS A 544 -38.69 1.74 28.19
C LYS A 544 -38.93 2.33 26.78
N LYS A 545 -37.87 2.73 26.09
CA LYS A 545 -37.93 3.40 24.79
C LYS A 545 -37.58 2.51 23.61
N TYR A 546 -37.26 1.25 23.85
CA TYR A 546 -36.88 0.28 22.82
C TYR A 546 -37.93 0.09 21.73
N LYS A 547 -39.20 0.43 22.00
CA LYS A 547 -40.26 0.50 20.98
C LYS A 547 -39.94 1.42 19.79
N HIS A 548 -39.00 2.36 19.95
CA HIS A 548 -38.53 3.25 18.90
C HIS A 548 -37.22 2.78 18.25
N ALA A 549 -36.65 1.65 18.66
CA ALA A 549 -35.37 1.19 18.14
C ALA A 549 -35.40 0.92 16.62
N ILE A 550 -36.57 0.52 16.11
CA ILE A 550 -36.82 0.32 14.68
C ILE A 550 -36.64 1.59 13.85
N ASP A 551 -36.98 2.76 14.42
CA ASP A 551 -36.81 4.08 13.79
C ASP A 551 -35.31 4.38 13.55
N PHE A 552 -34.44 3.78 14.35
CA PHE A 552 -32.98 3.88 14.26
C PHE A 552 -32.33 2.67 13.57
N GLY A 553 -33.12 1.86 12.86
CA GLY A 553 -32.62 0.71 12.10
C GLY A 553 -32.39 -0.57 12.91
N VAL A 554 -32.78 -0.60 14.20
CA VAL A 554 -32.69 -1.79 15.05
C VAL A 554 -34.00 -2.58 14.97
N ILE A 555 -34.06 -3.53 14.04
CA ILE A 555 -35.31 -4.22 13.64
C ILE A 555 -35.73 -5.33 14.61
N ASN A 556 -34.81 -5.85 15.42
CA ASN A 556 -35.09 -6.96 16.34
C ASN A 556 -36.08 -6.54 17.43
N THR A 557 -37.18 -7.27 17.60
CA THR A 557 -38.22 -6.95 18.60
C THR A 557 -37.93 -7.51 19.99
N LYS A 558 -36.96 -8.44 20.13
CA LYS A 558 -36.58 -9.01 21.42
C LYS A 558 -35.78 -7.99 22.23
N LYS A 559 -36.26 -7.66 23.43
CA LYS A 559 -35.54 -6.83 24.40
C LYS A 559 -34.55 -7.68 25.17
N ASN A 560 -33.27 -7.52 24.87
CA ASN A 560 -32.18 -8.15 25.60
C ASN A 560 -30.99 -7.17 25.67
N ARG A 561 -29.88 -7.58 26.27
CA ARG A 561 -28.73 -6.70 26.45
C ARG A 561 -28.11 -6.26 25.12
N GLU A 562 -28.00 -7.18 24.17
CA GLU A 562 -27.45 -6.95 22.83
C GLU A 562 -28.28 -5.90 22.08
N THR A 563 -29.60 -6.07 22.05
CA THR A 563 -30.48 -5.17 21.32
C THR A 563 -30.59 -3.79 21.95
N LEU A 564 -30.57 -3.70 23.28
CA LEU A 564 -30.50 -2.41 23.99
C LEU A 564 -29.17 -1.68 23.73
N THR A 565 -28.08 -2.44 23.56
CA THR A 565 -26.77 -1.87 23.19
C THR A 565 -26.80 -1.35 21.76
N ALA A 566 -27.33 -2.12 20.81
CA ALA A 566 -27.51 -1.67 19.43
C ALA A 566 -28.37 -0.40 19.35
N PHE A 567 -29.43 -0.30 20.16
CA PHE A 567 -30.26 0.90 20.22
C PHE A 567 -29.51 2.11 20.79
N LYS A 568 -28.74 1.93 21.87
CA LYS A 568 -27.85 2.97 22.43
C LYS A 568 -26.88 3.48 21.36
N ASP A 569 -26.16 2.57 20.70
CA ASP A 569 -25.11 2.91 19.75
C ASP A 569 -25.70 3.60 18.50
N ALA A 570 -26.91 3.22 18.07
CA ALA A 570 -27.62 3.91 16.99
C ALA A 570 -28.02 5.36 17.37
N ILE A 571 -28.38 5.62 18.63
CA ILE A 571 -28.64 6.97 19.12
C ILE A 571 -27.34 7.78 19.20
N GLU A 572 -26.24 7.18 19.66
CA GLU A 572 -24.93 7.85 19.67
C GLU A 572 -24.46 8.18 18.25
N GLN A 573 -24.67 7.28 17.29
CA GLN A 573 -24.37 7.54 15.88
C GLN A 573 -25.22 8.68 15.32
N HIS A 574 -26.51 8.73 15.67
CA HIS A 574 -27.38 9.85 15.32
C HIS A 574 -26.84 11.17 15.87
N LEU A 575 -26.46 11.23 17.16
CA LEU A 575 -25.96 12.46 17.80
C LEU A 575 -24.60 12.91 17.24
N ASN A 576 -23.74 11.99 16.81
CA ASN A 576 -22.42 12.29 16.27
C ASN A 576 -22.39 12.54 14.74
N SER A 577 -23.54 12.40 14.07
CA SER A 577 -23.64 12.62 12.63
C SER A 577 -23.54 14.11 12.29
N GLU A 578 -22.74 14.48 11.29
CA GLU A 578 -22.63 15.87 10.79
C GLU A 578 -23.97 16.43 10.28
N ASP A 579 -24.87 15.53 9.85
CA ASP A 579 -26.21 15.87 9.38
C ASP A 579 -27.23 16.13 10.52
N THR A 580 -26.82 15.98 11.78
CA THR A 580 -27.66 16.16 12.96
C THR A 580 -27.47 17.54 13.57
N VAL A 581 -28.58 18.25 13.80
CA VAL A 581 -28.58 19.61 14.35
C VAL A 581 -29.49 19.72 15.57
N GLU A 582 -29.13 20.53 16.57
CA GLU A 582 -30.03 20.91 17.66
C GLU A 582 -31.16 21.78 17.10
N LYS A 583 -32.42 21.30 17.19
CA LYS A 583 -33.61 21.91 16.59
C LYS A 583 -34.79 21.86 17.55
N GLY A 584 -34.87 22.86 18.42
CA GLY A 584 -36.04 23.14 19.24
C GLY A 584 -36.19 22.28 20.51
N THR A 585 -37.41 22.20 21.04
CA THR A 585 -37.69 21.62 22.36
C THR A 585 -38.90 20.69 22.31
N TYR A 586 -39.00 19.76 23.27
CA TYR A 586 -40.15 18.87 23.40
C TYR A 586 -41.21 19.52 24.29
N ARG A 587 -42.40 19.80 23.74
CA ARG A 587 -43.45 20.60 24.40
C ARG A 587 -43.85 20.08 25.78
N ARG A 588 -43.84 18.75 25.95
CA ARG A 588 -44.22 18.09 27.22
C ARG A 588 -43.13 18.13 28.28
N LEU A 589 -41.93 18.57 27.95
CA LEU A 589 -40.82 18.71 28.87
C LEU A 589 -40.05 20.02 28.59
N PRO A 590 -40.52 21.16 29.11
CA PRO A 590 -39.82 22.42 28.98
C PRO A 590 -38.36 22.32 29.45
N GLY A 591 -37.44 22.94 28.70
CA GLY A 591 -35.99 22.84 28.95
C GLY A 591 -35.32 21.60 28.35
N SER A 592 -36.05 20.77 27.60
CA SER A 592 -35.46 19.70 26.79
C SER A 592 -34.84 20.23 25.50
N LYS A 593 -33.89 19.47 24.95
CA LYS A 593 -33.25 19.73 23.67
C LYS A 593 -33.59 18.62 22.68
N VAL A 594 -33.87 18.97 21.44
CA VAL A 594 -34.17 18.02 20.37
C VAL A 594 -33.06 18.06 19.31
N PHE A 595 -32.55 16.90 18.92
CA PHE A 595 -31.49 16.72 17.93
C PHE A 595 -32.06 16.03 16.70
N PHE A 596 -32.08 16.72 15.55
CA PHE A 596 -32.74 16.29 14.33
C PHE A 596 -31.74 15.98 13.21
N ASN A 597 -31.89 14.83 12.57
CA ASN A 597 -31.11 14.47 11.40
C ASN A 597 -31.96 14.58 10.14
N HIS A 598 -31.51 15.42 9.20
CA HIS A 598 -32.29 15.75 8.00
C HIS A 598 -32.28 14.65 6.92
N LYS A 599 -31.37 13.66 7.01
CA LYS A 599 -31.32 12.52 6.07
C LYS A 599 -32.21 11.38 6.53
N THR A 600 -32.14 11.03 7.81
CA THR A 600 -32.92 9.92 8.37
C THR A 600 -34.30 10.35 8.84
N MET A 601 -34.53 11.67 8.98
CA MET A 601 -35.72 12.27 9.59
C MET A 601 -35.90 11.90 11.07
N ASN A 602 -34.88 11.35 11.73
CA ASN A 602 -34.95 10.98 13.13
C ASN A 602 -34.78 12.19 14.05
N VAL A 603 -35.42 12.12 15.22
CA VAL A 603 -35.20 13.02 16.35
C VAL A 603 -34.73 12.25 17.57
N VAL A 604 -33.82 12.86 18.33
CA VAL A 604 -33.40 12.41 19.67
C VAL A 604 -33.66 13.54 20.65
N ILE A 605 -34.35 13.24 21.74
CA ILE A 605 -34.75 14.22 22.76
C ILE A 605 -33.92 13.98 24.02
N LEU A 606 -33.24 15.02 24.49
CA LEU A 606 -32.54 15.05 25.76
C LEU A 606 -33.30 15.92 26.76
N LYS A 607 -33.36 15.48 28.01
CA LYS A 607 -33.92 16.27 29.12
C LYS A 607 -33.00 17.46 29.43
N GLY A 608 -33.49 18.41 30.24
CA GLY A 608 -32.69 19.56 30.68
C GLY A 608 -31.44 19.20 31.48
N ASN A 609 -31.39 18.00 32.09
CA ASN A 609 -30.19 17.47 32.76
C ASN A 609 -29.25 16.68 31.82
N GLY A 610 -29.51 16.67 30.51
CA GLY A 610 -28.73 15.95 29.51
C GLY A 610 -29.12 14.48 29.28
N ASP A 611 -29.95 13.88 30.14
CA ASP A 611 -30.35 12.47 29.98
C ASP A 611 -31.17 12.24 28.71
N PHE A 612 -30.95 11.11 28.04
CA PHE A 612 -31.82 10.62 26.98
C PHE A 612 -33.25 10.46 27.47
N LEU A 613 -34.20 11.10 26.77
CA LEU A 613 -35.62 10.96 27.03
C LEU A 613 -36.28 9.96 26.07
N SER A 614 -36.12 10.16 24.76
CA SER A 614 -36.77 9.37 23.71
C SER A 614 -36.22 9.77 22.34
N GLY A 615 -36.53 9.01 21.30
CA GLY A 615 -36.36 9.42 19.91
C GLY A 615 -37.31 8.66 19.01
N TRP A 616 -37.54 9.15 17.79
CA TRP A 616 -38.36 8.50 16.76
C TRP A 616 -38.15 9.15 15.38
N THR A 617 -38.67 8.55 14.32
CA THR A 617 -38.68 9.15 12.98
C THR A 617 -39.85 10.13 12.82
N ILE A 618 -39.57 11.32 12.31
CA ILE A 618 -40.59 12.33 11.97
C ILE A 618 -41.19 11.98 10.61
N ASN A 619 -42.52 11.88 10.56
CA ASN A 619 -43.25 11.79 9.30
C ASN A 619 -43.61 13.20 8.79
N PRO A 620 -42.96 13.71 7.74
CA PRO A 620 -43.19 15.07 7.22
C PRO A 620 -44.57 15.26 6.59
N GLU A 621 -45.31 14.18 6.29
CA GLU A 621 -46.65 14.25 5.70
C GLU A 621 -47.75 14.50 6.75
N THR A 622 -47.43 14.35 8.03
CA THR A 622 -48.36 14.60 9.12
C THR A 622 -48.32 16.06 9.58
N ASP A 623 -49.44 16.58 10.09
CA ASP A 623 -49.50 17.95 10.64
C ASP A 623 -48.46 18.16 11.75
N VAL A 624 -48.29 17.18 12.63
CA VAL A 624 -47.30 17.21 13.71
C VAL A 624 -45.87 17.27 13.15
N GLY A 625 -45.58 16.48 12.12
CA GLY A 625 -44.25 16.48 11.49
C GLY A 625 -43.94 17.79 10.77
N ARG A 626 -44.91 18.37 10.04
CA ARG A 626 -44.74 19.69 9.41
C ARG A 626 -44.51 20.79 10.43
N ILE A 627 -45.33 20.83 11.47
CA ILE A 627 -45.20 21.82 12.55
C ILE A 627 -43.82 21.74 13.17
N TYR A 628 -43.32 20.54 13.49
CA TYR A 628 -41.98 20.39 14.03
C TYR A 628 -40.88 20.85 13.04
N ILE A 629 -40.99 20.47 11.76
CA ILE A 629 -40.00 20.85 10.75
C ILE A 629 -39.96 22.37 10.57
N GLU A 630 -41.10 23.05 10.64
CA GLU A 630 -41.20 24.50 10.47
C GLU A 630 -40.82 25.28 11.74
N THR A 631 -41.22 24.81 12.92
CA THR A 631 -41.16 25.60 14.17
C THR A 631 -40.14 25.10 15.18
N GLY A 632 -39.69 23.84 15.06
CA GLY A 632 -38.88 23.16 16.07
C GLY A 632 -39.65 22.75 17.33
N ASP A 633 -40.98 22.93 17.36
CA ASP A 633 -41.81 22.53 18.49
C ASP A 633 -42.30 21.08 18.32
N LEU A 634 -41.76 20.17 19.15
CA LEU A 634 -41.99 18.72 19.06
C LEU A 634 -43.03 18.19 20.06
#